data_AF-A0A6A6U9G2-F1
#
_entry.id   AF-A0A6A6U9G2-F1
#
_cell.length_a   1.000
_cell.length_b   1.000
_cell.length_c   1.000
_cell.angle_alpha   90.00
_cell.angle_beta   90.00
_cell.angle_gamma   90.00
#
_symmetry.space_group_name_H-M   'P 1'
#
loop_
_entity.id
_entity.type
_entity.pdbx_description
1 polymer ?
#
loop_
_entity_poly.entity_id
_entity_poly.type
_entity_poly.pdbx_seq_one_letter_code
_entity_poly.pdbx_strand_id
1 'polypeptide(L)' 'MADNLRSSAVGQNPTFAQTVSKEENILGDKAVGGMDNDSDHVANVESGLKAAINNPNTSAKAKTEAEEKLKTLQSKS' A
#
# COMPACT_ATOMS: atom_id res chain seq x y z
N MET A 1 36.88 40.48 36.43
CA MET A 1 35.98 39.32 36.56
C MET A 1 35.31 39.15 35.20
N ALA A 2 35.50 37.99 34.57
CA ALA A 2 35.37 37.79 33.12
C ALA A 2 33.92 37.72 32.63
N ASP A 3 33.70 38.41 31.52
CA ASP A 3 32.52 38.40 30.66
C ASP A 3 32.42 37.05 29.95
N ASN A 4 31.44 36.22 30.32
CA ASN A 4 31.20 34.91 29.73
C ASN A 4 29.98 34.95 28.79
N LEU A 5 30.05 35.79 27.75
CA LEU A 5 29.17 35.77 26.58
C LEU A 5 29.66 34.74 25.56
N ARG A 6 29.47 33.45 25.83
CA ARG A 6 29.64 32.41 24.81
C ARG A 6 28.78 31.18 25.10
N SER A 7 27.46 31.32 25.06
CA SER A 7 26.62 30.14 24.81
C SER A 7 26.35 30.08 23.32
N SER A 8 27.14 29.23 22.67
CA SER A 8 27.02 28.80 21.29
C SER A 8 25.58 28.75 20.83
N ALA A 9 25.31 29.38 19.68
CA ALA A 9 24.18 29.01 18.82
C ALA A 9 24.36 27.53 18.47
N VAL A 10 23.82 26.66 19.32
CA VAL A 10 23.63 25.25 19.03
C VAL A 10 22.67 25.26 17.86
N GLY A 11 23.21 25.07 16.66
CA GLY A 11 22.44 24.90 15.44
C GLY A 11 21.33 23.92 15.77
N GLN A 12 20.09 24.36 15.61
CA GLN A 12 18.94 23.51 15.82
C GLN A 12 19.03 22.40 14.77
N ASN A 13 19.67 21.29 15.13
CA ASN A 13 19.52 20.06 14.39
C ASN A 13 18.05 19.67 14.58
N PRO A 14 17.23 19.74 13.52
CA PRO A 14 15.83 19.36 13.64
C PRO A 14 15.81 17.96 14.21
N THR A 15 15.06 17.78 15.29
CA THR A 15 14.90 16.47 15.92
C THR A 15 14.42 15.49 14.86
N PHE A 16 14.84 14.22 14.96
CA PHE A 16 14.43 13.16 14.05
C PHE A 16 12.93 13.21 13.75
N ALA A 17 12.10 13.53 14.76
CA ALA A 17 10.67 13.79 14.62
C ALA A 17 10.29 14.76 13.48
N GLN A 18 10.99 15.89 13.30
CA GLN A 18 10.70 16.86 12.24
C GLN A 18 11.07 16.36 10.83
N THR A 19 12.10 15.51 10.70
CA THR A 19 12.44 14.90 9.41
C THR A 19 11.43 13.81 9.05
N VAL A 20 11.00 13.00 10.02
CA VAL A 20 9.98 11.97 9.76
C VAL A 20 8.65 12.63 9.38
N SER A 21 8.23 13.68 10.08
CA SER A 21 6.97 14.39 9.79
C SER A 21 6.89 15.00 8.38
N LYS A 22 8.03 15.34 7.75
CA LYS A 22 8.04 15.84 6.36
C LYS A 22 8.05 14.71 5.32
N GLU A 23 8.43 13.50 5.72
CA GLU A 23 8.50 12.31 4.87
C GLU A 23 7.28 11.37 5.02
N GLU A 24 6.28 11.70 5.83
CA GLU A 24 5.11 10.82 6.04
C GLU A 24 4.18 10.72 4.83
N ASN A 25 4.44 11.46 3.75
CA ASN A 25 3.62 11.42 2.54
C ASN A 25 4.04 10.32 1.54
N ILE A 26 5.03 9.48 1.87
CA ILE A 26 5.57 8.49 0.93
C ILE A 26 4.91 7.11 1.12
N LEU A 27 4.22 6.86 2.25
CA LEU A 27 3.79 5.51 2.60
C LEU A 27 2.29 5.35 2.94
N GLY A 28 1.50 6.42 2.88
CA GLY A 28 0.18 6.45 3.51
C GLY A 28 -0.96 5.71 2.83
N ASP A 29 -0.91 5.43 1.52
CA ASP A 29 -2.12 4.97 0.80
C ASP A 29 -1.92 3.70 -0.03
N LYS A 30 -0.77 3.54 -0.70
CA LYS A 30 -0.52 2.38 -1.58
C LYS A 30 0.25 1.22 -0.94
N ALA A 31 0.86 1.43 0.23
CA ALA A 31 1.73 0.45 0.86
C ALA A 31 1.01 -0.41 1.92
N VAL A 32 -0.04 0.12 2.55
CA VAL A 32 -1.07 -0.69 3.18
C VAL A 32 -1.98 -1.17 2.06
N GLY A 33 -2.42 -2.43 2.05
CA GLY A 33 -3.30 -2.95 0.99
C GLY A 33 -4.61 -2.16 0.95
N GLY A 34 -4.62 -1.05 0.19
CA GLY A 34 -5.67 -0.05 0.21
C GLY A 34 -7.02 -0.70 -0.07
N MET A 35 -7.93 -0.57 0.89
CA MET A 35 -9.31 -1.01 0.75
C MET A 35 -10.18 0.00 -0.02
N ASP A 36 -9.60 1.13 -0.45
CA ASP A 36 -10.36 2.33 -0.78
C ASP A 36 -10.16 2.74 -2.25
N ASN A 37 -10.56 1.89 -3.19
CA ASN A 37 -11.03 2.24 -4.55
C ASN A 37 -11.72 1.02 -5.16
N ASP A 38 -13.04 1.09 -5.41
CA ASP A 38 -13.80 -0.01 -6.03
C ASP A 38 -13.17 -0.47 -7.35
N SER A 39 -12.60 0.45 -8.13
CA SER A 39 -11.93 0.15 -9.41
C SER A 39 -10.61 -0.62 -9.25
N ASP A 40 -9.77 -0.27 -8.28
CA ASP A 40 -8.49 -0.96 -8.03
C ASP A 40 -8.73 -2.34 -7.39
N HIS A 41 -9.76 -2.44 -6.55
CA HIS A 41 -10.17 -3.70 -5.95
C HIS A 41 -10.61 -4.72 -7.01
N VAL A 42 -11.38 -4.30 -8.02
CA VAL A 42 -11.80 -5.21 -9.12
C VAL A 42 -10.60 -5.75 -9.89
N ALA A 43 -9.64 -4.90 -10.27
CA ALA A 43 -8.46 -5.33 -11.02
C ALA A 43 -7.61 -6.37 -10.23
N ASN A 44 -7.43 -6.14 -8.94
CA ASN A 44 -6.71 -7.06 -8.06
C ASN A 44 -7.44 -8.41 -7.92
N VAL A 45 -8.76 -8.39 -7.72
CA VAL A 45 -9.59 -9.59 -7.63
C VAL A 45 -9.57 -10.39 -8.94
N GLU A 46 -9.68 -9.73 -10.09
CA GLU A 46 -9.57 -10.40 -11.39
C GLU A 46 -8.23 -11.12 -11.57
N SER A 47 -7.13 -10.46 -11.19
CA SER A 47 -5.79 -11.05 -11.30
C SER A 47 -5.64 -12.28 -10.40
N GLY A 48 -6.20 -12.24 -9.19
CA GLY A 48 -6.19 -13.36 -8.25
C GLY A 48 -7.02 -14.54 -8.76
N LEU A 49 -8.20 -14.28 -9.33
CA LEU A 49 -9.03 -15.33 -9.93
C LEU A 49 -8.34 -15.98 -11.14
N LYS A 50 -7.72 -15.18 -12.02
CA LYS A 50 -6.91 -15.68 -13.15
C LYS A 50 -5.75 -16.57 -12.68
N ALA A 51 -5.06 -16.17 -11.60
CA ALA A 51 -4.01 -16.98 -11.00
C ALA A 51 -4.54 -18.31 -10.43
N ALA A 52 -5.70 -18.28 -9.78
CA ALA A 52 -6.34 -19.48 -9.24
C ALA A 52 -6.74 -20.49 -10.33
N ILE A 53 -7.16 -20.04 -11.52
CA ILE A 53 -7.50 -20.89 -12.67
C ILE A 53 -6.25 -21.62 -13.20
N ASN A 54 -5.15 -20.89 -13.36
CA ASN A 54 -3.91 -21.43 -13.91
C ASN A 54 -3.08 -22.26 -12.91
N ASN A 55 -3.37 -22.17 -11.61
CA ASN A 55 -2.64 -22.93 -10.61
C ASN A 55 -2.90 -24.44 -10.77
N PRO A 56 -1.88 -25.31 -10.92
CA PRO A 56 -2.08 -26.76 -10.98
C PRO A 56 -2.56 -27.35 -9.65
N ASN A 57 -2.37 -26.66 -8.53
CA ASN A 57 -2.74 -27.11 -7.19
C ASN A 57 -4.18 -26.74 -6.78
N THR A 58 -4.92 -25.99 -7.60
CA THR A 58 -6.35 -25.71 -7.36
C THR A 58 -7.22 -26.84 -7.86
N SER A 59 -8.28 -27.15 -7.10
CA SER A 59 -9.24 -28.19 -7.49
C SER A 59 -10.03 -27.78 -8.73
N ALA A 60 -10.47 -28.76 -9.53
CA ALA A 60 -11.26 -28.51 -10.73
C ALA A 60 -12.52 -27.67 -10.44
N LYS A 61 -13.20 -27.97 -9.32
CA LYS A 61 -14.37 -27.20 -8.86
C LYS A 61 -14.01 -25.74 -8.56
N ALA A 62 -12.89 -25.49 -7.87
CA ALA A 62 -12.45 -24.14 -7.55
C ALA A 62 -12.06 -23.34 -8.80
N LYS A 63 -11.50 -24.00 -9.83
CA LYS A 63 -11.20 -23.37 -11.12
C LYS A 63 -12.47 -22.93 -11.84
N THR A 64 -13.47 -23.81 -11.93
CA THR A 64 -14.77 -23.47 -12.53
C THR A 64 -15.45 -22.31 -11.79
N GLU A 65 -15.46 -22.34 -10.45
CA GLU A 65 -16.00 -21.23 -9.66
C GLU A 65 -15.22 -19.92 -9.87
N ALA A 66 -13.90 -19.99 -10.05
CA ALA A 66 -13.07 -18.82 -10.34
C ALA A 66 -13.35 -18.25 -11.74
N GLU A 67 -13.57 -19.11 -12.74
CA GLU A 67 -13.97 -18.72 -14.11
C GLU A 67 -15.34 -18.02 -14.12
N GLU A 68 -16.33 -18.59 -13.43
CA GLU A 68 -17.66 -17.98 -13.32
C GLU A 68 -17.59 -16.61 -12.65
N LYS A 69 -16.88 -16.50 -11.52
CA LYS A 69 -16.68 -15.23 -10.81
C LYS A 69 -15.98 -14.20 -11.68
N LEU A 70 -14.92 -14.60 -12.40
CA LEU A 70 -14.19 -13.72 -13.29
C LEU A 70 -15.10 -13.17 -14.39
N LYS A 71 -15.93 -14.03 -14.99
CA LYS A 71 -16.90 -13.62 -16.02
C LYS A 71 -17.95 -12.65 -15.48
N THR A 72 -18.44 -12.87 -14.25
CA THR A 72 -19.41 -11.95 -13.63
C THR A 72 -18.81 -10.59 -13.32
N LEU A 73 -17.54 -10.52 -12.90
CA LEU A 73 -16.83 -9.26 -12.64
C LEU A 73 -16.58 -8.47 -13.93
N GLN A 74 -16.14 -9.16 -15.00
CA GLN A 74 -15.92 -8.53 -16.31
C GLN A 74 -17.22 -7.99 -16.93
N SER A 75 -18.36 -8.63 -16.65
CA SER A 75 -19.67 -8.16 -17.14
C SER A 75 -20.23 -6.99 -16.32
N LYS A 76 -19.65 -6.66 -15.16
CA LYS A 76 -20.17 -5.68 -14.21
C LYS A 76 -19.34 -4.38 -14.16
N SER A 77 -18.23 -4.30 -14.91
CA SER A 77 -17.53 -3.05 -15.23
C SER A 77 -18.12 -2.41 -16.49
#